data_AF-A0A7G7Z6A7-F1
#
_entry.id   AF-A0A7G7Z6A7-F1
#
_cell.length_a   1.000
_cell.length_b   1.000
_cell.length_c   1.000
_cell.angle_alpha   90.00
_cell.angle_beta   90.00
_cell.angle_gamma   90.00
#
_symmetry.space_group_name_H-M   'P 1'
#
loop_
_entity.id
_entity.type
_entity.pdbx_description
1 polymer ?
#
loop_
_entity_poly.entity_id
_entity_poly.type
_entity_poly.pdbx_seq_one_letter_code
_entity_poly.pdbx_strand_id
1 'polypeptide(L)'
;MRLTQSQRSTIVSGVRELIGPSVNVQVFGSRLDDTRRGGDIDLLLISPTAIPLLASAELKMALEERLQLPVDIVTYVSTDEPTPFQAIALAQSSPIKDEEAA
;
A
#
# COMPACT_ATOMS: atom_id res chain seq x y z
N MET A 1 -7.21 7.11 -10.77
CA MET A 1 -6.68 6.05 -9.87
C MET A 1 -6.81 4.73 -10.61
N ARG A 2 -5.71 4.27 -11.20
CA ARG A 2 -5.67 3.17 -12.18
C ARG A 2 -5.86 1.77 -11.59
N LEU A 3 -6.08 1.67 -10.27
CA LEU A 3 -6.37 0.42 -9.59
C LEU A 3 -7.86 0.12 -9.70
N THR A 4 -8.19 -1.04 -10.26
CA THR A 4 -9.56 -1.56 -10.30
C THR A 4 -10.06 -1.89 -8.89
N GLN A 5 -11.38 -1.96 -8.70
CA GLN A 5 -11.99 -2.35 -7.42
C GLN A 5 -11.40 -3.68 -6.91
N SER A 6 -11.26 -4.66 -7.81
CA SER A 6 -10.69 -5.98 -7.50
C SER A 6 -9.24 -5.90 -7.02
N GLN A 7 -8.41 -5.06 -7.64
CA GLN A 7 -7.03 -4.85 -7.20
C GLN A 7 -6.99 -4.19 -5.82
N ARG A 8 -7.84 -3.18 -5.57
CA ARG A 8 -7.93 -2.52 -4.26
C ARG A 8 -8.32 -3.51 -3.17
N SER A 9 -9.37 -4.29 -3.41
CA SER A 9 -9.83 -5.33 -2.48
C SER A 9 -8.75 -6.39 -2.21
N THR A 10 -8.02 -6.80 -3.25
CA THR A 10 -6.90 -7.75 -3.13
C THR A 10 -5.78 -7.20 -2.24
N ILE A 11 -5.42 -5.92 -2.45
CA ILE A 11 -4.39 -5.23 -1.67
C ILE A 11 -4.81 -5.13 -0.21
N VAL A 12 -6.01 -4.60 0.06
CA VAL A 12 -6.49 -4.40 1.43
C VAL A 12 -6.65 -5.74 2.15
N SER A 13 -7.21 -6.75 1.49
CA SER A 13 -7.37 -8.08 2.06
C SER A 13 -6.02 -8.73 2.36
N GLY A 14 -5.04 -8.65 1.45
CA GLY A 14 -3.70 -9.19 1.67
C GLY A 14 -2.97 -8.51 2.82
N VAL A 15 -3.08 -7.19 2.96
CA VAL A 15 -2.50 -6.45 4.10
C VAL A 15 -3.15 -6.88 5.42
N ARG A 16 -4.49 -6.98 5.45
CA ARG A 16 -5.21 -7.39 6.67
C ARG A 16 -4.88 -8.83 7.08
N GLU A 17 -4.68 -9.71 6.11
CA GLU A 17 -4.36 -11.13 6.33
C GLU A 17 -2.93 -11.32 6.85
N LEU A 18 -1.94 -10.63 6.25
CA LEU A 18 -0.51 -10.87 6.54
C LEU A 18 0.07 -9.92 7.60
N ILE A 19 -0.40 -8.67 7.66
CA ILE A 19 0.14 -7.66 8.58
C ILE A 19 -0.83 -7.39 9.73
N GLY A 20 -2.13 -7.28 9.44
CA GLY A 20 -3.18 -7.13 10.43
C GLY A 20 -4.16 -5.98 10.15
N PRO A 21 -5.27 -5.92 10.90
CA PRO A 21 -6.38 -5.00 10.65
C PRO A 21 -6.07 -3.54 11.01
N SER A 22 -5.06 -3.30 11.85
CA SER A 22 -4.70 -1.96 12.33
C SER A 22 -3.83 -1.16 11.37
N VAL A 23 -3.60 -1.68 10.16
CA VAL A 23 -2.74 -1.06 9.14
C VAL A 23 -3.61 -0.25 8.18
N ASN A 24 -3.28 1.03 8.03
CA ASN A 24 -3.90 1.88 7.03
C ASN A 24 -3.11 1.77 5.72
N VAL A 25 -3.80 1.43 4.64
CA VAL A 25 -3.20 1.20 3.33
C VAL A 25 -3.46 2.38 2.42
N GLN A 26 -2.40 3.03 1.96
CA GLN A 26 -2.49 4.13 1.02
C GLN A 26 -1.68 3.84 -0.23
N VAL A 27 -2.09 4.40 -1.37
CA VAL A 27 -1.35 4.34 -2.63
C VAL A 27 -0.73 5.69 -2.86
N PHE A 28 0.55 5.72 -3.22
CA PHE A 28 1.24 6.94 -3.61
C PHE A 28 1.86 6.78 -4.99
N GLY A 29 2.59 7.79 -5.45
CA GLY A 29 3.40 7.67 -6.67
C GLY A 29 2.63 7.63 -7.99
N SER A 30 3.25 7.00 -8.99
CA SER A 30 2.95 7.23 -10.41
C SER A 30 1.61 6.69 -10.89
N ARG A 31 0.95 5.83 -10.10
CA ARG A 31 -0.37 5.24 -10.41
C ARG A 31 -1.57 6.06 -9.94
N LEU A 32 -1.33 7.20 -9.30
CA LEU A 32 -2.37 8.20 -9.06
C LEU A 32 -2.82 8.88 -10.36
N ASP A 33 -1.94 8.94 -11.36
CA ASP A 33 -2.16 9.61 -12.63
C ASP A 33 -2.34 8.60 -13.78
N ASP A 34 -3.53 8.58 -14.38
CA ASP A 34 -3.90 7.64 -15.46
C ASP A 34 -3.10 7.86 -16.76
N THR A 35 -2.33 8.95 -16.85
CA THR A 35 -1.56 9.35 -18.04
C THR A 35 -0.13 8.79 -18.08
N ARG A 36 0.38 8.20 -16.98
CA ARG A 36 1.78 7.73 -16.88
C ARG A 36 1.91 6.23 -17.14
N ARG A 37 2.98 5.84 -17.85
CA ARG A 37 3.33 4.43 -18.21
C ARG A 37 3.96 3.65 -17.04
N GLY A 38 3.60 3.97 -15.79
CA GLY A 38 4.17 3.34 -14.59
C GLY A 38 3.67 1.92 -14.39
N GLY A 39 4.60 0.96 -14.32
CA GLY A 39 4.35 -0.47 -14.20
C GLY A 39 4.21 -0.98 -12.77
N ASP A 40 4.48 -0.17 -11.75
CA ASP A 40 4.67 -0.61 -10.36
C ASP A 40 3.62 0.01 -9.43
N ILE A 41 3.17 -0.71 -8.39
CA ILE A 41 2.22 -0.21 -7.38
C ILE A 41 2.99 0.25 -6.15
N ASP A 42 3.03 1.56 -5.91
CA ASP A 42 3.59 2.13 -4.68
C ASP A 42 2.55 2.12 -3.55
N LEU A 43 2.78 1.31 -2.52
CA LEU A 43 1.92 1.16 -1.34
C LEU A 43 2.60 1.69 -0.08
N LEU A 44 1.90 2.57 0.63
CA LEU A 44 2.29 3.06 1.94
C LEU A 44 1.44 2.37 3.00
N LEU A 45 2.09 1.60 3.86
CA LEU A 45 1.49 0.94 5.02
C LEU A 45 1.78 1.76 6.27
N ILE A 46 0.73 2.26 6.90
CA ILE A 46 0.82 3.05 8.12
C ILE A 46 0.30 2.20 9.28
N SER A 47 1.16 1.93 10.25
CA SER A 47 0.83 1.11 11.41
C SER A 47 1.30 1.76 12.71
N PRO A 48 0.65 1.48 13.85
CA PRO A 48 1.13 1.97 15.15
C PRO A 48 2.41 1.27 15.63
N THR A 49 2.77 0.14 15.01
CA THR A 49 3.94 -0.66 15.34
C THR A 49 4.79 -0.93 14.11
N ALA A 50 6.09 -1.15 14.28
CA ALA A 50 6.97 -1.54 13.18
C ALA A 50 6.50 -2.85 12.53
N ILE A 51 6.40 -2.86 11.21
CA ILE A 51 6.10 -4.05 10.42
C ILE A 51 7.43 -4.79 10.20
N PRO A 52 7.54 -6.08 10.57
CA PRO A 52 8.75 -6.85 10.31
C PRO A 52 9.08 -6.91 8.82
N LEU A 53 10.37 -6.83 8.47
CA LEU A 53 10.83 -6.91 7.08
C LEU A 53 10.35 -8.18 6.38
N LEU A 54 10.33 -9.32 7.09
CA LEU A 54 9.84 -10.59 6.55
C LEU A 54 8.35 -10.52 6.18
N ALA A 55 7.51 -9.99 7.07
CA ALA A 55 6.07 -9.84 6.81
C ALA A 55 5.83 -8.88 5.63
N SER A 56 6.60 -7.79 5.54
CA SER A 56 6.54 -6.88 4.39
C SER A 56 6.97 -7.55 3.08
N ALA A 57 7.97 -8.43 3.11
CA ALA A 57 8.43 -9.16 1.94
C ALA A 57 7.43 -10.25 1.50
N GLU A 58 6.83 -10.97 2.44
CA GLU A 58 5.76 -11.94 2.18
C GLU A 58 4.54 -11.26 1.56
N LEU A 59 4.13 -10.11 2.10
CA LEU A 59 3.07 -9.30 1.54
C LEU A 59 3.39 -8.85 0.12
N LYS A 60 4.61 -8.35 -0.12
CA LYS A 60 5.05 -7.94 -1.46
C LYS A 60 4.91 -9.09 -2.45
N MET A 61 5.48 -10.26 -2.14
CA MET A 61 5.40 -11.44 -3.02
C MET A 61 3.95 -11.87 -3.27
N ALA A 62 3.11 -11.94 -2.23
CA ALA A 62 1.71 -12.32 -2.37
C ALA A 62 0.91 -11.34 -3.24
N LEU A 63 1.17 -10.03 -3.12
CA LEU A 63 0.51 -9.02 -3.95
C LEU A 63 1.00 -9.06 -5.39
N GLU A 64 2.30 -9.21 -5.63
CA GLU A 64 2.85 -9.34 -6.99
C GLU A 64 2.30 -10.57 -7.71
N GLU A 65 2.18 -11.70 -7.01
CA GLU A 65 1.58 -12.93 -7.54
C GLU A 65 0.09 -12.74 -7.87
N ARG A 66 -0.69 -12.14 -6.97
CA ARG A 66 -2.14 -11.95 -7.18
C ARG A 66 -2.45 -10.87 -8.22
N LEU A 67 -1.64 -9.81 -8.28
CA LEU A 67 -1.89 -8.64 -9.14
C LEU A 67 -1.17 -8.74 -10.49
N GLN A 68 -0.21 -9.67 -10.64
CA GLN A 68 0.64 -9.84 -11.82
C GLN A 68 1.37 -8.54 -12.22
N LEU A 69 1.69 -7.72 -11.21
CA LEU A 69 2.30 -6.40 -11.35
C LEU A 69 3.29 -6.20 -10.19
N PRO A 70 4.45 -5.55 -10.43
CA PRO A 70 5.38 -5.20 -9.37
C PRO A 70 4.73 -4.31 -8.30
N VAL A 71 5.11 -4.53 -7.05
CA VAL A 71 4.59 -3.79 -5.89
C VAL A 71 5.75 -3.32 -5.03
N ASP A 72 5.80 -2.03 -4.75
CA ASP A 72 6.75 -1.43 -3.82
C ASP A 72 6.03 -1.02 -2.54
N ILE A 73 6.50 -1.58 -1.43
CA ILE A 73 5.90 -1.37 -0.11
C ILE A 73 6.82 -0.49 0.71
N VAL A 74 6.27 0.61 1.19
CA VAL A 74 6.89 1.50 2.16
C VAL A 74 6.10 1.39 3.45
N THR A 75 6.80 1.12 4.55
CA THR A 75 6.20 1.06 5.88
C THR A 75 6.49 2.35 6.63
N TYR A 76 5.51 2.82 7.39
CA TYR A 76 5.62 3.99 8.25
C TYR A 76 4.96 3.69 9.59
N VAL A 77 5.71 3.91 10.67
CA VAL A 77 5.17 3.79 12.02
C VAL A 77 4.59 5.15 12.40
N SER A 78 3.29 5.20 12.67
CA SER A 78 2.58 6.47 12.91
C SER A 78 3.03 7.22 14.17
N THR A 79 3.79 6.56 15.05
CA THR A 79 4.39 7.18 16.24
C THR A 79 5.75 7.81 15.98
N ASP A 80 6.38 7.50 14.84
CA ASP A 80 7.73 7.93 14.53
C ASP A 80 7.72 9.21 13.66
N GLU A 81 8.79 9.99 13.74
CA GLU A 81 8.97 11.12 12.85
C GLU A 81 9.24 10.62 11.41
N PRO A 82 8.45 11.04 10.41
CA PRO A 82 8.60 10.54 9.06
C PRO A 82 9.93 11.03 8.46
N THR A 83 10.65 10.12 7.80
CA THR A 83 11.78 10.51 6.95
C THR A 83 11.32 11.44 5.83
N PRO A 84 12.21 12.25 5.21
CA PRO A 84 11.82 13.15 4.12
C PRO A 84 11.06 12.44 2.98
N PHE A 85 11.44 11.20 2.68
CA PHE A 85 10.74 10.38 1.68
C PHE A 85 9.34 9.94 2.14
N GLN A 86 9.20 9.47 3.39
CA GLN A 86 7.89 9.12 3.95
C GLN A 86 6.97 10.34 4.07
N ALA A 87 7.50 11.52 4.40
CA ALA A 87 6.73 12.75 4.46
C ALA A 87 6.16 13.12 3.08
N ILE A 88 6.96 12.98 2.02
CA ILE A 88 6.50 13.17 0.64
C ILE A 88 5.44 12.11 0.28
N ALA A 89 5.69 10.84 0.61
CA ALA A 89 4.74 9.75 0.35
C ALA A 89 3.41 9.99 1.05
N LEU A 90 3.40 10.37 2.33
CA LEU A 90 2.21 10.72 3.12
C LEU A 90 1.46 11.92 2.54
N ALA A 91 2.17 12.95 2.06
CA ALA A 91 1.57 14.13 1.47
C ALA A 91 0.93 13.87 0.10
N GLN A 92 1.44 12.87 -0.63
CA GLN A 92 0.99 12.51 -1.97
C GLN A 92 0.16 11.22 -2.01
N SER A 93 -0.06 10.55 -0.88
CA SER A 93 -0.80 9.30 -0.84
C SER A 93 -2.31 9.51 -0.82
N SER A 94 -3.03 8.53 -1.33
CA SER A 94 -4.50 8.45 -1.23
C SER A 94 -4.90 7.13 -0.58
N PRO A 95 -5.81 7.12 0.40
CA PRO A 95 -6.25 5.91 1.07
C PRO A 95 -6.95 4.96 0.09
N ILE A 96 -6.61 3.67 0.15
CA ILE A 96 -7.41 2.65 -0.51
C ILE A 96 -8.64 2.40 0.36
N LYS A 97 -9.78 2.96 -0.06
CA LYS A 97 -11.06 2.60 0.56
C LYS A 97 -11.57 1.31 -0.08
N ASP A 98 -11.82 0.30 0.75
CA ASP A 98 -12.82 -0.72 0.42
C ASP A 98 -14.17 -0.01 0.43
N GLU A 99 -14.67 0.42 -0.73
CA GLU A 99 -16.10 0.74 -0.85
C GLU A 99 -16.87 -0.59 -0.98
N GLU A 100 -17.02 -1.27 0.16
CA GLU A 100 -18.04 -2.29 0.49
C GLU A 100 -18.01 -2.35 2.03
N ALA A 101 -19.02 -1.95 2.80
CA ALA A 101 -20.45 -2.05 2.58
C ALA A 101 -21.22 -0.89 3.24
N ALA A 102 -22.23 -0.41 2.52
CA ALA A 102 -23.47 0.13 3.08
C ALA A 102 -24.40 -1.03 3.48
#